data_AF-A0A961L4Q2-F1
#
_entry.id   AF-A0A961L4Q2-F1
#
_cell.length_a   1.000
_cell.length_b   1.000
_cell.length_c   1.000
_cell.angle_alpha   90.00
_cell.angle_beta   90.00
_cell.angle_gamma   90.00
#
_symmetry.space_group_name_H-M   'P 1'
#
loop_
_entity.id
_entity.type
_entity.pdbx_description
1 polymer ?
#
loop_
_entity_poly.entity_id
_entity_poly.type
_entity_poly.pdbx_seq_one_letter_code
_entity_poly.pdbx_strand_id
1 'polypeptide(L)'
;ETSDLGRAIAWGYGHVIVFGAGALVAAGLGAEMDVVTHHSEIDATAASRWASLPVALYLFGLWFIRDRFRDGLLRQHVLLVVAGLIVVMALLALPVWMTAMVLVATAVARTIGAGRAAAAAPRMAG
;
A
#
# COMPACT_ATOMS: atom_id res chain seq x y z
N GLU A 1 -9.98 14.31 -26.16
CA GLU A 1 -10.96 14.42 -25.06
C GLU A 1 -11.25 13.12 -24.30
N THR A 2 -11.19 11.93 -24.90
CA THR A 2 -11.45 10.66 -24.17
C THR A 2 -10.43 10.33 -23.06
N SER A 3 -9.21 10.86 -23.15
CA SER A 3 -8.16 10.73 -22.13
C SER A 3 -8.49 11.46 -20.81
N ASP A 4 -9.27 12.54 -20.86
CA ASP A 4 -9.67 13.29 -19.66
C ASP A 4 -10.82 12.61 -18.92
N LEU A 5 -11.79 12.08 -19.65
CA LEU A 5 -12.92 11.36 -19.04
C LEU A 5 -12.44 10.05 -18.39
N GLY A 6 -11.59 9.28 -19.07
CA GLY A 6 -11.00 8.07 -18.48
C GLY A 6 -10.20 8.35 -17.22
N ARG A 7 -9.46 9.48 -17.17
CA ARG A 7 -8.76 9.95 -15.98
C ARG A 7 -9.70 10.38 -14.87
N ALA A 8 -10.77 11.12 -15.20
CA ALA A 8 -11.77 11.55 -14.23
C ALA A 8 -12.51 10.35 -13.60
N ILE A 9 -12.87 9.34 -14.38
CA ILE A 9 -13.51 8.12 -13.88
C ILE A 9 -12.54 7.30 -13.03
N ALA A 10 -11.28 7.13 -13.47
CA ALA A 10 -10.28 6.40 -12.70
C ALA A 10 -10.00 7.07 -11.34
N TRP A 11 -9.99 8.41 -11.30
CA TRP A 11 -9.80 9.16 -10.06
C TRP A 11 -11.06 9.13 -9.18
N GLY A 12 -12.26 9.26 -9.76
CA GLY A 12 -13.53 9.21 -9.04
C GLY A 12 -13.84 7.84 -8.44
N TYR A 13 -13.60 6.75 -9.17
CA TYR A 13 -13.91 5.38 -8.72
C TYR A 13 -12.74 4.65 -8.08
N GLY A 14 -11.49 5.00 -8.39
CA GLY A 14 -10.33 4.33 -7.81
C GLY A 14 -10.32 4.40 -6.27
N HIS A 15 -10.80 5.51 -5.70
CA HIS A 15 -10.88 5.69 -4.25
C HIS A 15 -11.73 4.62 -3.55
N VAL A 16 -12.74 4.06 -4.22
CA VAL A 16 -13.57 2.98 -3.67
C VAL A 16 -12.73 1.76 -3.30
N ILE A 17 -11.74 1.42 -4.14
CA ILE A 17 -10.82 0.30 -3.90
C ILE A 17 -9.93 0.59 -2.69
N VAL A 18 -9.43 1.83 -2.57
CA VAL A 18 -8.55 2.24 -1.48
C VAL A 18 -9.30 2.27 -0.14
N PHE A 19 -10.51 2.81 -0.12
CA PHE A 19 -11.34 2.83 1.08
C PHE A 19 -11.80 1.42 1.49
N GLY A 20 -12.19 0.58 0.52
CA GLY A 20 -12.54 -0.82 0.78
C GLY A 20 -11.34 -1.61 1.31
N ALA A 21 -10.16 -1.45 0.71
CA ALA A 21 -8.94 -2.08 1.20
C ALA A 21 -8.57 -1.59 2.61
N GLY A 22 -8.71 -0.28 2.90
CA GLY A 22 -8.50 0.27 4.23
C GLY A 22 -9.46 -0.32 5.27
N ALA A 23 -10.74 -0.50 4.92
CA ALA A 23 -11.71 -1.15 5.79
C ALA A 23 -11.34 -2.63 6.06
N LEU A 24 -10.89 -3.35 5.03
CA LEU A 24 -10.41 -4.73 5.17
C LEU A 24 -9.15 -4.83 6.04
N VAL A 25 -8.22 -3.88 5.93
CA VAL A 25 -7.04 -3.82 6.82
C VAL A 25 -7.49 -3.63 8.27
N ALA A 26 -8.43 -2.73 8.54
CA ALA A 26 -8.95 -2.50 9.88
C ALA A 26 -9.64 -3.76 10.46
N ALA A 27 -10.43 -4.46 9.64
CA ALA A 27 -11.06 -5.72 10.03
C ALA A 27 -10.03 -6.83 10.31
N GLY A 28 -9.00 -6.96 9.46
CA GLY A 28 -7.93 -7.94 9.64
C GLY A 28 -7.10 -7.69 10.91
N LEU A 29 -6.82 -6.42 11.23
CA LEU A 29 -6.13 -6.07 12.47
C LEU A 29 -6.99 -6.38 13.71
N GLY A 30 -8.31 -6.18 13.63
CA GLY A 30 -9.24 -6.60 14.69
C GLY A 30 -9.20 -8.11 14.93
N ALA A 31 -9.18 -8.92 13.86
CA ALA A 31 -9.05 -10.36 13.97
C ALA A 31 -7.71 -10.80 14.58
N GLU A 32 -6.62 -10.10 14.26
CA GLU A 32 -5.30 -10.38 14.84
C GLU A 32 -5.23 -10.01 16.33
N MET A 33 -5.87 -8.92 16.75
CA MET A 33 -6.00 -8.57 18.17
C MET A 33 -6.81 -9.61 18.96
N ASP A 34 -7.84 -10.21 18.36
CA ASP A 34 -8.61 -11.31 18.97
C ASP A 34 -7.75 -12.57 19.19
N VAL A 35 -6.83 -12.87 18.26
CA VAL A 35 -5.85 -13.95 18.42
C VAL A 35 -4.86 -13.64 19.54
N VAL A 36 -4.30 -12.43 19.57
CA VAL A 36 -3.32 -12.02 20.58
C VAL A 36 -3.92 -11.96 21.98
N THR A 37 -5.21 -11.63 22.10
CA THR A 37 -5.93 -11.59 23.38
C THR A 37 -6.47 -12.95 23.83
N HIS A 38 -6.10 -14.05 23.15
CA HIS A 38 -6.53 -15.42 23.44
C HIS A 38 -8.06 -15.66 23.33
N HIS A 39 -8.79 -14.82 22.59
CA HIS A 39 -10.24 -14.99 22.36
C HIS A 39 -10.59 -15.74 21.06
N SER A 40 -9.59 -16.17 20.29
CA SER A 40 -9.80 -16.74 18.95
C SER A 40 -9.57 -18.26 18.91
N GLU A 41 -10.53 -19.00 18.34
CA GLU A 41 -10.38 -20.43 17.96
C GLU A 41 -9.60 -20.63 16.64
N ILE A 42 -9.09 -19.55 16.05
CA ILE A 42 -8.48 -19.55 14.71
C ILE A 42 -6.96 -19.62 14.83
N ASP A 43 -6.32 -20.45 14.01
CA ASP A 43 -4.87 -20.59 13.97
C ASP A 43 -4.17 -19.26 13.63
N ALA A 44 -3.10 -18.93 14.35
CA ALA A 44 -2.41 -17.63 14.24
C ALA A 44 -1.93 -17.33 12.81
N THR A 45 -1.64 -18.37 12.02
CA THR A 45 -1.24 -18.25 10.61
C THR A 45 -2.37 -17.74 9.70
N ALA A 46 -3.62 -18.07 10.01
CA ALA A 46 -4.78 -17.60 9.25
C ALA A 46 -5.01 -16.11 9.51
N ALA A 47 -4.88 -15.65 10.75
CA ALA A 47 -5.04 -14.24 11.10
C ALA A 47 -4.01 -13.34 10.38
N SER A 48 -2.73 -13.73 10.37
CA SER A 48 -1.70 -12.94 9.68
C SER A 48 -1.91 -12.87 8.15
N ARG A 49 -2.53 -13.88 7.53
CA ARG A 49 -2.93 -13.86 6.12
C ARG A 49 -4.05 -12.86 5.85
N TRP A 50 -5.08 -12.85 6.68
CA TRP A 50 -6.22 -11.94 6.55
C TRP A 50 -5.86 -10.49 6.84
N ALA A 51 -4.83 -10.22 7.65
CA ALA A 51 -4.31 -8.87 7.88
C ALA A 51 -3.39 -8.38 6.75
N SER A 52 -2.54 -9.25 6.20
CA SER A 52 -1.52 -8.86 5.20
C SER A 52 -2.05 -8.73 3.77
N LEU A 53 -3.07 -9.51 3.39
CA LEU A 53 -3.65 -9.46 2.04
C LEU A 53 -4.35 -8.12 1.71
N PRO A 54 -5.17 -7.53 2.60
CA PRO A 54 -5.76 -6.21 2.40
C PRO A 54 -4.72 -5.09 2.26
N VAL A 55 -3.58 -5.21 2.95
CA VAL A 55 -2.47 -4.25 2.84
C VAL A 55 -1.89 -4.24 1.44
N ALA A 56 -1.68 -5.42 0.84
CA ALA A 56 -1.23 -5.51 -0.55
C ALA A 56 -2.25 -4.90 -1.52
N LEU A 57 -3.55 -5.15 -1.29
CA LEU A 57 -4.63 -4.57 -2.08
C LEU A 57 -4.66 -3.04 -1.99
N TYR A 58 -4.42 -2.50 -0.79
CA TYR A 58 -4.31 -1.07 -0.56
C TYR A 58 -3.16 -0.45 -1.36
N LEU A 59 -1.96 -1.05 -1.33
CA LEU A 59 -0.82 -0.57 -2.12
C LEU A 59 -1.06 -0.66 -3.63
N PHE A 60 -1.72 -1.73 -4.09
CA PHE A 60 -2.10 -1.88 -5.49
C PHE A 60 -3.10 -0.80 -5.93
N GLY A 61 -4.12 -0.51 -5.11
CA GLY A 61 -5.05 0.60 -5.36
C GLY A 61 -4.33 1.95 -5.39
N LEU A 62 -3.35 2.15 -4.49
CA LEU A 62 -2.54 3.36 -4.46
C LEU A 62 -1.67 3.52 -5.72
N TRP A 63 -1.12 2.42 -6.24
CA TRP A 63 -0.41 2.42 -7.51
C TRP A 63 -1.34 2.78 -8.67
N PHE A 64 -2.52 2.16 -8.74
CA PHE A 64 -3.50 2.35 -9.80
C PHE A 64 -3.95 3.83 -9.92
N ILE A 65 -4.16 4.50 -8.78
CA ILE A 65 -4.62 5.90 -8.74
C ILE A 65 -3.45 6.88 -8.86
N ARG A 66 -2.32 6.64 -8.18
CA ARG A 66 -1.27 7.66 -7.98
C ARG A 66 -0.08 7.53 -8.93
N ASP A 67 0.38 6.33 -9.21
CA ASP A 67 1.64 6.12 -9.95
C ASP A 67 1.45 6.01 -11.46
N ARG A 68 0.25 5.65 -11.93
CA ARG A 68 -0.07 5.64 -13.38
C ARG A 68 0.12 7.01 -14.06
N PHE A 69 0.05 8.10 -13.31
CA PHE A 69 0.09 9.47 -13.84
C PHE A 69 1.38 10.23 -13.53
N ARG A 70 2.41 9.56 -12.98
CA ARG A 70 3.70 10.20 -12.69
C ARG A 70 4.76 9.73 -13.66
N ASP A 71 5.40 10.69 -14.34
CA ASP A 71 6.52 10.41 -15.23
C ASP A 71 7.74 9.92 -14.43
N GLY A 72 8.18 8.70 -14.73
CA GLY A 72 9.37 8.08 -14.14
C GLY A 72 9.21 6.59 -13.84
N LEU A 73 9.79 5.74 -14.71
CA LEU A 73 9.77 4.27 -14.63
C LEU A 73 10.10 3.73 -13.23
N LEU A 74 11.12 4.28 -12.56
CA LEU A 74 11.54 3.85 -11.23
C LEU A 74 10.50 4.16 -10.14
N ARG A 75 9.84 5.33 -10.17
CA ARG A 75 8.80 5.66 -9.17
C ARG A 75 7.55 4.84 -9.38
N GLN A 76 7.21 4.54 -10.64
CA GLN A 76 6.03 3.80 -11.06
C GLN A 76 6.06 2.33 -10.65
N HIS A 77 7.22 1.67 -10.64
CA HIS A 77 7.29 0.22 -10.35
C HIS A 77 7.56 -0.12 -8.88
N VAL A 78 8.09 0.83 -8.09
CA VAL A 78 8.40 0.58 -6.66
C VAL A 78 7.16 0.17 -5.86
N LEU A 79 6.00 0.81 -6.08
CA LEU A 79 4.78 0.42 -5.36
C LEU A 79 4.28 -0.96 -5.77
N LEU A 80 4.41 -1.34 -7.05
CA LEU A 80 4.05 -2.70 -7.51
C LEU A 80 4.97 -3.76 -6.94
N VAL A 81 6.28 -3.50 -6.92
CA VAL A 81 7.26 -4.44 -6.35
C VAL A 81 7.01 -4.65 -4.87
N VAL A 82 6.74 -3.58 -4.11
CA VAL A 82 6.44 -3.68 -2.68
C VAL A 82 5.08 -4.35 -2.46
N ALA A 83 4.07 -4.05 -3.26
CA ALA A 83 2.78 -4.75 -3.19
C ALA A 83 2.95 -6.25 -3.43
N GLY A 84 3.70 -6.63 -4.47
CA GLY A 84 4.03 -8.03 -4.76
C GLY A 84 4.81 -8.71 -3.63
N LEU A 85 5.79 -8.01 -3.04
CA LEU A 85 6.52 -8.51 -1.88
C LEU A 85 5.58 -8.78 -0.70
N ILE A 86 4.66 -7.86 -0.39
CA ILE A 86 3.69 -8.04 0.70
C ILE A 86 2.72 -9.20 0.40
N VAL A 87 2.32 -9.41 -0.86
CA VAL A 87 1.54 -10.60 -1.24
C VAL A 87 2.33 -11.88 -0.95
N VAL A 88 3.61 -11.94 -1.31
CA VAL A 88 4.46 -13.11 -1.04
C VAL A 88 4.60 -13.33 0.47
N MET A 89 4.80 -12.27 1.26
CA MET A 89 4.85 -12.37 2.72
C MET A 89 3.53 -12.87 3.32
N ALA A 90 2.39 -12.41 2.77
CA ALA A 90 1.06 -12.87 3.18
C ALA A 90 0.86 -14.37 2.86
N LEU A 91 1.23 -14.83 1.66
CA LEU A 91 1.12 -16.24 1.27
C LEU A 91 1.96 -17.16 2.17
N LEU A 92 3.17 -16.70 2.53
CA LEU A 92 4.07 -17.37 3.46
C LEU A 92 3.59 -17.32 4.93
N ALA A 93 2.45 -16.67 5.21
CA ALA A 93 1.91 -16.48 6.56
C ALA A 93 2.95 -15.89 7.54
N LEU A 94 3.79 -14.99 7.04
CA LEU A 94 4.73 -14.28 7.90
C LEU A 94 3.98 -13.39 8.89
N PRO A 95 4.52 -13.22 10.11
CA PRO A 95 3.86 -12.45 11.14
C PRO A 95 3.72 -10.98 10.73
N VAL A 96 2.61 -10.34 11.13
CA VAL A 96 2.20 -9.02 10.63
C VAL A 96 3.21 -7.90 10.94
N TRP A 97 4.03 -8.08 11.98
CA TRP A 97 5.05 -7.08 12.32
C TRP A 97 6.11 -6.96 11.22
N MET A 98 6.40 -8.04 10.48
CA MET A 98 7.35 -8.01 9.36
C MET A 98 6.77 -7.20 8.18
N THR A 99 5.49 -7.39 7.86
CA THR A 99 4.81 -6.60 6.81
C THR A 99 4.71 -5.13 7.21
N ALA A 100 4.47 -4.83 8.49
CA ALA A 100 4.51 -3.47 9.02
C ALA A 100 5.90 -2.82 8.89
N MET A 101 6.99 -3.54 9.21
CA MET A 101 8.35 -3.01 9.04
C MET A 101 8.66 -2.68 7.57
N VAL A 102 8.28 -3.56 6.64
CA VAL A 102 8.49 -3.33 5.19
C VAL A 102 7.71 -2.11 4.72
N LEU A 103 6.46 -1.93 5.17
CA LEU A 103 5.66 -0.74 4.87
C LEU A 103 6.32 0.54 5.38
N VAL A 104 6.77 0.55 6.64
CA VAL A 104 7.44 1.72 7.25
C VAL A 104 8.74 2.05 6.49
N ALA A 105 9.58 1.05 6.23
CA ALA A 105 10.81 1.24 5.48
C ALA A 105 10.56 1.83 4.08
N THR A 106 9.53 1.33 3.39
CA THR A 106 9.12 1.84 2.07
C THR A 106 8.64 3.29 2.16
N ALA A 107 7.80 3.60 3.15
CA ALA A 107 7.27 4.95 3.36
C ALA A 107 8.40 5.95 3.63
N VAL A 108 9.33 5.61 4.52
CA VAL A 108 10.51 6.42 4.85
C VAL A 108 11.42 6.62 3.63
N ALA A 109 11.72 5.57 2.89
CA ALA A 109 12.51 5.67 1.66
C ALA A 109 11.85 6.63 0.64
N ARG A 110 10.51 6.58 0.52
CA ARG A 110 9.77 7.45 -0.41
C ARG A 110 9.74 8.91 0.05
N THR A 111 9.58 9.19 1.33
CA THR A 111 9.55 10.56 1.86
C THR A 111 10.93 11.22 1.78
N ILE A 112 11.99 10.50 2.12
CA ILE A 112 13.36 10.99 1.97
C ILE A 112 13.70 11.24 0.49
N GLY A 113 13.36 10.30 -0.40
CA GLY A 113 13.57 10.46 -1.84
C GLY A 113 12.77 11.61 -2.45
N ALA A 114 11.60 11.95 -1.89
CA ALA A 114 10.84 13.14 -2.29
C ALA A 114 11.49 14.43 -1.79
N GLY A 115 11.94 14.48 -0.52
CA GLY A 115 12.60 15.66 0.05
C GLY A 115 13.92 16.00 -0.63
N ARG A 116 14.72 14.98 -1.00
CA ARG A 116 15.98 15.18 -1.75
C ARG A 116 15.74 15.75 -3.16
N ALA A 117 14.69 15.30 -3.84
CA ALA A 117 14.34 15.81 -5.17
C ALA A 117 13.86 17.26 -5.12
N ALA A 118 13.10 17.64 -4.07
CA ALA A 118 12.66 19.01 -3.86
C ALA A 118 13.82 19.96 -3.53
N ALA A 119 14.81 19.50 -2.75
CA ALA A 119 16.00 20.28 -2.41
C ALA A 119 16.97 20.50 -3.59
N ALA A 120 16.95 19.60 -4.58
CA ALA A 120 17.79 19.68 -5.78
C ALA A 120 17.17 20.49 -6.93
N ALA A 121 15.92 20.94 -6.81
CA ALA A 121 15.27 21.75 -7.83
C ALA A 121 15.91 23.16 -7.88
N PRO A 122 16.37 23.64 -9.05
CA PRO A 122 16.96 24.96 -9.17
C PRO A 122 15.93 26.01 -8.77
N ARG A 123 16.26 26.83 -7.78
CA ARG A 123 15.47 28.01 -7.41
C ARG A 123 15.51 28.95 -8.61
N MET A 124 14.46 28.94 -9.42
CA MET A 124 14.23 29.98 -10.43
C MET A 124 14.06 31.28 -9.65
N ALA A 125 15.15 32.06 -9.60
CA ALA A 125 15.19 33.39 -9.01
C ALA A 125 14.23 34.30 -9.79
N GLY A 126 13.41 35.03 -9.03
CA GLY A 126 12.61 36.15 -9.55
C GLY A 126 13.44 37.38 -9.82
#